data_AF-A0A7W2A803-F1
#
_entry.id   AF-A0A7W2A803-F1
#
_cell.length_a   1.000
_cell.length_b   1.000
_cell.length_c   1.000
_cell.angle_alpha   90.00
_cell.angle_beta   90.00
_cell.angle_gamma   90.00
#
_symmetry.space_group_name_H-M   'P 1'
#
loop_
_entity.id
_entity.type
_entity.pdbx_description
1 polymer ?
#
loop_
_entity_poly.entity_id
_entity_poly.type
_entity_poly.pdbx_seq_one_letter_code
_entity_poly.pdbx_strand_id
1 'polypeptide(L)'
;MTDEIFTLAKLDADEFPRKPESLDLAEMARESLIEFLPELKKYDIKLKLNIPEEKNCLVMADRLSIIRIIGNIIKNTVHYGKEGKVLGIELIETAHEYQLLIWDQGPGYLKGGSWEHI
;
A
#
# COMPACT_ATOMS: atom_id res chain seq x y z
N MET A 1 1.93 -22.63 10.24
CA MET A 1 2.67 -22.77 8.96
C MET A 1 1.73 -23.01 7.77
N THR A 2 0.43 -22.69 7.88
CA THR A 2 -0.58 -22.93 6.83
C THR A 2 -1.08 -21.65 6.14
N ASP A 3 -0.86 -20.46 6.73
CA ASP A 3 -1.40 -19.20 6.19
C ASP A 3 -0.53 -18.55 5.10
N GLU A 4 0.80 -18.72 5.15
CA GLU A 4 1.71 -18.15 4.14
C GLU A 4 1.52 -18.83 2.77
N ILE A 5 1.24 -20.13 2.75
CA ILE A 5 0.94 -20.90 1.54
C ILE A 5 -0.42 -20.45 0.96
N PHE A 6 -1.40 -20.11 1.80
CA PHE A 6 -2.71 -19.61 1.36
C PHE A 6 -2.64 -18.21 0.74
N THR A 7 -1.68 -17.39 1.17
CA THR A 7 -1.46 -16.04 0.62
C THR A 7 -0.77 -16.11 -0.75
N LEU A 8 0.19 -17.03 -0.92
CA LEU A 8 0.85 -17.31 -2.20
C LEU A 8 -0.12 -17.90 -3.24
N ALA A 9 -0.99 -18.83 -2.84
CA ALA A 9 -2.02 -19.40 -3.73
C ALA A 9 -3.05 -18.37 -4.23
N LYS A 10 -3.18 -17.22 -3.54
CA LYS A 10 -4.11 -16.15 -3.89
C LYS A 10 -3.52 -15.14 -4.89
N LEU A 11 -2.27 -15.33 -5.31
CA LEU A 11 -1.64 -14.67 -6.46
C LEU A 11 -1.97 -15.39 -7.78
N ASP A 12 -2.30 -16.70 -7.74
CA ASP A 12 -2.89 -17.47 -8.84
C ASP A 12 -4.38 -17.13 -9.07
N ALA A 13 -4.85 -15.99 -8.56
CA ALA A 13 -6.19 -15.46 -8.80
C ALA A 13 -6.26 -14.84 -10.21
N ASP A 14 -6.05 -15.67 -11.22
CA ASP A 14 -6.52 -15.45 -12.59
C ASP A 14 -8.04 -15.73 -12.71
N GLU A 15 -8.72 -16.07 -11.60
CA GLU A 15 -10.14 -16.50 -11.60
C GLU A 15 -11.18 -15.39 -11.37
N PHE A 16 -10.78 -14.12 -11.26
CA PHE A 16 -11.76 -13.02 -11.27
C PHE A 16 -11.54 -12.17 -12.51
N PRO A 17 -12.56 -11.97 -13.38
CA PRO A 17 -12.43 -11.06 -14.50
C PRO A 17 -12.16 -9.67 -13.93
N ARG A 18 -10.91 -9.21 -14.07
CA ARG A 18 -10.52 -7.85 -13.73
C ARG A 18 -11.44 -6.93 -14.50
N LYS A 19 -12.10 -6.01 -13.81
CA LYS A 19 -12.96 -5.01 -14.45
C LYS A 19 -12.30 -3.65 -14.29
N PRO A 20 -11.42 -3.26 -15.22
CA PRO A 20 -10.87 -1.92 -15.21
C PRO A 20 -12.01 -0.92 -15.27
N GLU A 21 -12.04 -0.03 -14.28
CA GLU A 21 -12.90 1.13 -14.25
C GLU A 21 -12.06 2.39 -14.05
N SER A 22 -12.63 3.55 -14.39
CA SER A 22 -12.00 4.84 -14.12
C SER A 22 -12.14 5.14 -12.63
N LEU A 23 -11.02 5.24 -11.93
CA LEU A 23 -10.94 5.45 -10.48
C LEU A 23 -10.11 6.67 -10.16
N ASP A 24 -10.43 7.37 -9.07
CA ASP A 24 -9.54 8.38 -8.50
C ASP A 24 -8.57 7.74 -7.50
N LEU A 25 -7.30 7.64 -7.87
CA LEU A 25 -6.28 7.01 -7.04
C LEU A 25 -6.04 7.76 -5.72
N ALA A 26 -6.26 9.08 -5.69
CA ALA A 26 -6.14 9.88 -4.47
C ALA A 26 -7.28 9.58 -3.49
N GLU A 27 -8.50 9.38 -4.01
CA GLU A 27 -9.65 8.94 -3.21
C GLU A 27 -9.43 7.52 -2.69
N MET A 28 -9.05 6.58 -3.56
CA MET A 28 -8.78 5.19 -3.20
C MET A 28 -7.73 5.05 -2.09
N ALA A 29 -6.65 5.84 -2.15
CA ALA A 29 -5.61 5.84 -1.11
C ALA A 29 -6.12 6.38 0.23
N ARG A 30 -6.93 7.45 0.22
CA ARG A 30 -7.53 8.04 1.43
C ARG A 30 -8.55 7.09 2.08
N GLU A 31 -9.45 6.52 1.28
CA GLU A 31 -10.43 5.54 1.75
C GLU A 31 -9.76 4.33 2.39
N SER A 32 -8.75 3.77 1.71
CA SER A 32 -7.99 2.63 2.24
C SER A 32 -7.31 2.97 3.55
N LEU A 33 -6.78 4.18 3.72
CA LEU A 33 -6.13 4.62 4.95
C LEU A 33 -7.10 4.77 6.13
N ILE A 34 -8.33 5.21 5.88
CA ILE A 34 -9.34 5.44 6.93
C ILE A 34 -9.57 4.18 7.77
N GLU A 35 -9.59 3.01 7.13
CA GLU A 35 -9.76 1.71 7.80
C GLU A 35 -8.67 1.41 8.84
N PHE A 36 -7.46 1.98 8.67
CA PHE A 36 -6.30 1.74 9.53
C PHE A 36 -6.09 2.80 10.61
N LEU A 37 -6.82 3.93 10.58
CA LEU A 37 -6.65 5.01 11.56
C LEU A 37 -6.74 4.55 13.02
N PRO A 38 -7.67 3.64 13.42
CA PRO A 38 -7.72 3.15 14.79
C PRO A 38 -6.46 2.40 15.21
N GLU A 39 -5.90 1.58 14.31
CA GLU A 39 -4.72 0.77 14.59
C GLU A 39 -3.45 1.63 14.63
N LEU A 40 -3.31 2.55 13.67
CA LEU A 40 -2.23 3.54 13.64
C LEU A 40 -2.20 4.37 14.94
N LYS A 41 -3.37 4.82 15.40
CA LYS A 41 -3.51 5.54 16.67
C LYS A 41 -3.13 4.68 17.87
N LYS A 42 -3.57 3.41 17.90
CA LYS A 42 -3.23 2.46 18.97
C LYS A 42 -1.73 2.27 19.12
N TYR A 43 -0.99 2.26 18.02
CA TYR A 43 0.47 2.07 18.02
C TYR A 43 1.27 3.39 17.99
N ASP A 44 0.62 4.54 18.11
CA ASP A 44 1.23 5.88 18.04
C ASP A 44 2.08 6.07 16.77
N ILE A 45 1.55 5.60 15.63
CA ILE A 45 2.16 5.76 14.32
C ILE A 45 1.69 7.09 13.73
N LYS A 46 2.64 7.98 13.46
CA LYS A 46 2.39 9.29 12.84
C LYS A 46 2.21 9.14 11.34
N LEU A 47 1.21 9.85 10.81
CA LEU A 47 0.97 9.91 9.37
C LEU A 47 1.71 11.07 8.73
N LYS A 48 2.35 10.81 7.60
CA LYS A 48 2.86 11.82 6.67
C LYS A 48 2.16 11.63 5.34
N LEU A 49 1.25 12.55 5.01
CA LEU A 49 0.43 12.45 3.81
C LEU A 49 0.84 13.53 2.82
N ASN A 50 1.08 13.13 1.59
CA ASN A 50 1.25 14.00 0.44
C ASN A 50 0.34 13.49 -0.69
N ILE A 51 -0.96 13.65 -0.50
CA ILE A 51 -2.00 13.22 -1.44
C ILE A 51 -2.79 14.46 -1.83
N PRO A 52 -2.94 14.78 -3.14
CA PRO A 52 -3.73 15.94 -3.57
C PRO A 52 -5.18 15.87 -3.07
N GLU A 53 -5.69 16.96 -2.49
CA GLU A 53 -7.07 17.02 -1.98
C GLU A 53 -8.09 17.39 -3.06
N GLU A 54 -7.75 18.36 -3.91
CA GLU A 54 -8.64 18.98 -4.90
C GLU A 54 -8.41 18.50 -6.34
N LYS A 55 -7.35 17.71 -6.57
CA LYS A 55 -6.98 17.23 -7.90
C LYS A 55 -7.45 15.79 -8.10
N ASN A 56 -8.25 15.57 -9.14
CA ASN A 56 -8.67 14.23 -9.52
C ASN A 56 -7.50 13.45 -10.14
N CYS A 57 -7.15 12.31 -9.57
CA CYS A 57 -6.03 11.47 -10.00
C CYS A 57 -6.55 10.21 -10.71
N LEU A 58 -7.10 10.39 -11.92
CA LEU A 58 -7.83 9.34 -12.63
C LEU A 58 -6.91 8.26 -13.21
N VAL A 59 -7.21 7.00 -12.92
CA VAL A 59 -6.52 5.79 -13.44
C VAL A 59 -7.54 4.76 -13.92
N MET A 60 -7.15 3.93 -14.91
CA MET A 60 -7.92 2.74 -15.30
C MET A 60 -7.40 1.52 -14.56
N ALA A 61 -8.13 1.06 -13.55
CA ALA A 61 -7.70 -0.06 -12.71
C ALA A 61 -8.87 -0.87 -12.15
N ASP A 62 -8.58 -2.07 -11.65
CA ASP A 62 -9.54 -2.86 -10.88
C ASP A 62 -9.55 -2.38 -9.42
N ARG A 63 -10.69 -1.86 -8.97
CA ARG A 63 -10.83 -1.25 -7.64
C ARG A 63 -10.43 -2.19 -6.50
N LEU A 64 -10.90 -3.43 -6.55
CA LEU A 64 -10.64 -4.42 -5.51
C LEU A 64 -9.14 -4.75 -5.42
N SER A 65 -8.47 -4.80 -6.57
CA SER A 65 -7.02 -5.00 -6.65
C SER A 65 -6.27 -3.85 -5.99
N ILE A 66 -6.64 -2.59 -6.26
CA ILE A 66 -6.01 -1.42 -5.64
C ILE A 66 -6.20 -1.42 -4.12
N ILE A 67 -7.43 -1.62 -3.64
CA ILE A 67 -7.72 -1.70 -2.19
C ILE A 67 -6.88 -2.80 -1.55
N ARG A 68 -6.81 -3.98 -2.18
CA ARG A 68 -6.03 -5.11 -1.66
C ARG A 68 -4.53 -4.79 -1.60
N ILE A 69 -3.98 -4.17 -2.63
CA ILE A 69 -2.55 -3.80 -2.67
C ILE A 69 -2.24 -2.80 -1.55
N ILE A 70 -2.99 -1.69 -1.47
CA ILE A 70 -2.78 -0.64 -0.48
C ILE A 70 -2.95 -1.22 0.94
N GLY A 71 -4.05 -1.94 1.17
CA GLY A 71 -4.34 -2.55 2.46
C GLY A 71 -3.27 -3.54 2.91
N ASN A 72 -2.70 -4.33 2.00
CA ASN A 72 -1.61 -5.24 2.33
C ASN A 72 -0.33 -4.49 2.76
N ILE A 73 0.03 -3.41 2.07
CA ILE A 73 1.22 -2.63 2.40
C ILE A 73 1.04 -1.90 3.74
N ILE A 74 -0.14 -1.31 3.99
CA ILE A 74 -0.41 -0.62 5.26
C ILE A 74 -0.43 -1.64 6.42
N LYS A 75 -1.06 -2.81 6.26
CA LYS A 75 -1.00 -3.90 7.26
C LYS A 75 0.43 -4.28 7.61
N ASN A 76 1.28 -4.44 6.59
CA ASN A 76 2.70 -4.74 6.81
C ASN A 76 3.40 -3.63 7.59
N THR A 77 3.12 -2.37 7.28
CA THR A 77 3.67 -1.22 8.02
C THR A 77 3.23 -1.25 9.49
N VAL A 78 1.96 -1.51 9.77
CA VAL A 78 1.46 -1.52 11.15
C VAL A 78 1.98 -2.73 11.94
N HIS A 79 2.16 -3.88 11.31
CA HIS A 79 2.66 -5.08 11.99
C HIS A 79 4.17 -5.06 12.20
N TYR A 80 4.94 -4.69 11.17
CA TYR A 80 6.41 -4.80 11.16
C TYR A 80 7.11 -3.44 11.29
N GLY A 81 6.52 -2.37 10.76
CA GLY A 81 7.11 -1.02 10.73
C GLY A 81 6.78 -0.14 11.95
N LYS A 82 5.90 -0.59 12.86
CA LYS A 82 5.41 0.19 14.02
C LYS A 82 6.49 0.74 14.95
N GLU A 83 7.67 0.13 14.99
CA GLU A 83 8.81 0.62 15.78
C GLU A 83 9.34 1.96 15.25
N GLY A 84 9.23 2.19 13.94
CA GLY A 84 9.58 3.45 13.29
C GLY A 84 8.59 4.58 13.53
N LYS A 85 7.39 4.28 14.05
CA LYS A 85 6.36 5.25 14.45
C LYS A 85 5.93 6.22 13.35
N VAL A 86 6.19 5.92 12.08
CA VAL A 86 5.84 6.75 10.93
C VAL A 86 5.34 5.88 9.80
N LEU A 87 4.21 6.26 9.21
CA LEU A 87 3.69 5.78 7.92
C LEU A 87 3.58 6.99 6.99
N GLY A 88 4.30 6.94 5.88
CA GLY A 88 4.23 7.91 4.80
C GLY A 88 3.41 7.40 3.63
N ILE A 89 2.55 8.24 3.07
CA ILE A 89 1.81 7.98 1.84
C ILE A 89 1.90 9.20 0.94
N GLU A 90 2.41 9.01 -0.27
CA GLU A 90 2.65 10.08 -1.23
C GLU A 90 2.13 9.68 -2.60
N LEU A 91 1.35 10.56 -3.23
CA LEU A 91 0.87 10.39 -4.60
C LEU A 91 1.57 11.39 -5.50
N ILE A 92 2.46 10.88 -6.35
CA ILE A 92 3.27 11.66 -7.28
C ILE A 92 2.73 11.46 -8.68
N GLU A 93 2.42 12.55 -9.36
CA GLU A 93 2.14 12.53 -10.79
C GLU A 93 3.45 12.71 -11.56
N THR A 94 3.66 11.85 -12.55
CA THR A 94 4.78 11.95 -13.50
C THR A 94 4.23 12.27 -14.89
N ALA A 95 5.10 12.39 -15.89
CA ALA A 95 4.67 12.65 -17.27
C ALA A 95 3.76 11.57 -17.88
N HIS A 96 3.77 10.34 -17.33
CA HIS A 96 3.09 9.18 -17.94
C HIS A 96 2.20 8.39 -16.97
N GLU A 97 2.40 8.54 -15.66
CA GLU A 97 1.73 7.71 -14.66
C GLU A 97 1.60 8.42 -13.31
N TYR A 98 0.74 7.86 -12.46
CA TYR A 98 0.69 8.16 -11.05
C TYR A 98 1.47 7.11 -10.25
N GLN A 99 2.31 7.58 -9.33
CA GLN A 99 3.07 6.75 -8.42
C GLN A 99 2.54 6.94 -7.00
N LEU A 100 1.99 5.88 -6.42
CA LEU A 100 1.57 5.85 -5.01
C LEU A 100 2.68 5.20 -4.18
N LEU A 101 3.43 6.02 -3.45
CA LEU A 101 4.48 5.58 -2.55
C LEU A 101 3.88 5.39 -1.16
N ILE A 102 4.13 4.22 -0.56
CA ILE A 102 3.77 3.90 0.81
C ILE A 102 5.04 3.40 1.51
N TRP A 103 5.44 4.06 2.58
CA TRP A 103 6.72 3.79 3.25
C TRP A 103 6.60 3.93 4.76
N ASP A 104 7.54 3.30 5.47
CA ASP A 104 7.64 3.36 6.92
C ASP A 104 9.09 3.59 7.37
N GLN A 105 9.28 3.92 8.65
CA GLN A 105 10.61 4.09 9.26
C GLN A 105 10.97 2.94 10.20
N GLY A 106 10.35 1.77 10.02
CA GLY A 106 10.69 0.57 10.76
C GLY A 106 12.14 0.15 10.52
N PRO A 107 12.59 -0.92 11.19
CA PRO A 107 13.98 -1.40 11.11
C PRO A 107 14.42 -1.84 9.70
N GLY A 108 13.52 -1.81 8.71
CA GLY A 108 13.71 -2.40 7.40
C GLY A 108 13.76 -3.93 7.47
N TYR A 109 13.58 -4.59 6.34
CA TYR A 109 13.93 -6.01 6.22
C TYR A 109 15.45 -6.12 6.00
N LEU A 110 16.24 -6.11 7.08
CA LEU A 110 17.61 -6.62 7.01
C LEU A 110 17.57 -8.15 6.91
N LYS A 111 17.42 -8.68 5.69
CA LYS A 111 17.90 -10.02 5.38
C LYS A 111 19.31 -9.88 4.82
N GLY A 112 20.30 -10.32 5.62
CA GLY A 112 21.66 -10.53 5.16
C GLY A 112 21.69 -11.40 3.90
N GLY A 113 22.48 -10.98 2.92
CA GLY A 113 22.66 -11.67 1.65
C GLY A 113 23.21 -10.72 0.60
N SER A 114 24.51 -10.80 0.37
CA SER A 114 25.26 -10.17 -0.72
C SER A 114 24.51 -10.28 -2.06
N TRP A 115 24.16 -9.14 -2.66
CA TRP A 115 23.84 -9.03 -4.08
C TRP A 115 25.05 -8.47 -4.83
N GLU A 116 26.17 -9.18 -4.76
CA GLU A 116 27.15 -9.18 -5.83
C GLU A 116 26.86 -10.42 -6.68
N HIS A 117 26.74 -10.23 -8.00
CA HIS A 117 26.56 -11.23 -9.05
C HIS A 117 25.12 -11.74 -9.29
N ILE A 118 24.32 -10.94 -10.01
CA ILE A 118 23.60 -11.41 -11.21
C ILE A 118 23.79 -10.37 -12.31
#